data_AF-A0A7W0XM97-F1
#
_entry.id   AF-A0A7W0XM97-F1
#
_cell.length_a   1.000
_cell.length_b   1.000
_cell.length_c   1.000
_cell.angle_alpha   90.00
_cell.angle_beta   90.00
_cell.angle_gamma   90.00
#
_symmetry.space_group_name_H-M   'P 1'
#
loop_
_entity.id
_entity.type
_entity.pdbx_description
1 polymer ?
#
loop_
_entity_poly.entity_id
_entity_poly.type
_entity_poly.pdbx_seq_one_letter_code
_entity_poly.pdbx_strand_id
1 'polypeptide(L)'
;MTSHSAGRAEVFEALEAEFPCRSWARAVAIGLVALGAGAGPALADCGDEPGPGVDWSSCQKARLMIPGEDLSGGAFAETYFTSTDMAGANLAGADLSRAELSMASFAASNLAGANLEKATGSRTDLSGADMRKARMTGAELSRSSFMNANLAGAVLAGSEMNRSDFRGADLSGADMSKAELARINLTEARISGVSFSYSNLSRSDLQGVDLGDADLTGSYLFIARIGGADLSRTVGLTQGQVDIACGTAETRLPPGLTPPPSWPCPEYDDD
;
A
#
# COMPACT_ATOMS: atom_id res chain seq x y z
N MET A 1 56.16 15.34 4.70
CA MET A 1 56.94 15.88 3.56
C MET A 1 57.83 14.77 3.03
N THR A 2 57.45 14.19 1.88
CA THR A 2 58.28 13.43 0.90
C THR A 2 57.27 12.95 -0.16
N SER A 3 56.95 13.81 -1.12
CA SER A 3 57.54 13.92 -2.47
C SER A 3 57.15 12.79 -3.42
N HIS A 4 56.42 13.21 -4.46
CA HIS A 4 56.01 12.46 -5.65
C HIS A 4 57.16 11.78 -6.39
N SER A 5 56.86 10.68 -7.08
CA SER A 5 57.28 10.50 -8.47
C SER A 5 56.26 9.66 -9.23
N ALA A 6 55.73 10.23 -10.30
CA ALA A 6 54.92 9.57 -11.32
C ALA A 6 55.73 9.51 -12.61
N GLY A 7 55.56 8.45 -13.41
CA GLY A 7 55.63 8.56 -14.87
C GLY A 7 56.34 7.45 -15.66
N ARG A 8 55.60 6.95 -16.65
CA ARG A 8 55.92 6.18 -17.88
C ARG A 8 56.02 4.65 -17.73
N ALA A 9 55.17 3.79 -18.30
CA ALA A 9 54.44 3.68 -19.58
C ALA A 9 55.12 2.67 -20.55
N GLU A 10 54.31 1.66 -20.92
CA GLU A 10 54.39 0.69 -22.04
C GLU A 10 55.48 -0.40 -21.92
N VAL A 11 55.27 -1.67 -22.25
CA VAL A 11 54.77 -2.22 -23.53
C VAL A 11 54.11 -3.61 -23.33
N PHE A 12 53.11 -3.90 -24.15
CA PHE A 12 52.42 -5.18 -24.36
C PHE A 12 53.33 -6.23 -25.02
N GLU A 13 53.36 -7.46 -24.53
CA GLU A 13 53.78 -8.62 -25.34
C GLU A 13 53.00 -9.87 -24.94
N ALA A 14 52.30 -10.43 -25.93
CA ALA A 14 51.51 -11.65 -25.86
C ALA A 14 52.41 -12.88 -26.02
N LEU A 15 52.11 -13.96 -25.30
CA LEU A 15 52.65 -15.28 -25.60
C LEU A 15 51.52 -16.32 -25.50
N GLU A 16 51.13 -16.78 -26.68
CA GLU A 16 50.28 -17.95 -26.93
C GLU A 16 51.03 -19.22 -26.50
N ALA A 17 50.32 -20.15 -25.85
CA ALA A 17 50.84 -21.48 -25.55
C ALA A 17 50.25 -22.50 -26.54
N GLU A 18 51.14 -23.07 -27.35
CA GLU A 18 50.87 -24.09 -28.36
C GLU A 18 50.58 -25.47 -27.72
N PHE A 19 49.50 -26.11 -28.19
CA PHE A 19 49.17 -27.52 -27.90
C PHE A 19 49.74 -28.44 -28.99
N PRO A 20 50.31 -29.63 -28.66
CA PRO A 20 50.75 -30.58 -29.66
C PRO A 20 49.60 -31.42 -30.22
N CYS A 21 49.69 -31.66 -31.52
CA CYS A 21 48.77 -32.42 -32.37
C CYS A 21 49.07 -33.94 -32.34
N ARG A 22 48.04 -34.80 -32.27
CA ARG A 22 47.91 -36.10 -32.99
C ARG A 22 46.59 -36.83 -32.61
N SER A 23 45.51 -36.76 -33.39
CA SER A 23 45.06 -37.56 -34.56
C SER A 23 44.27 -38.89 -34.32
N TRP A 24 43.13 -38.99 -35.03
CA TRP A 24 42.26 -40.12 -35.48
C TRP A 24 41.31 -40.87 -34.51
N ALA A 25 40.03 -40.45 -34.59
CA ALA A 25 38.83 -41.22 -34.97
C ALA A 25 38.45 -42.52 -34.23
N ARG A 26 37.29 -42.46 -33.56
CA ARG A 26 36.19 -43.44 -33.70
C ARG A 26 34.89 -42.82 -33.21
N ALA A 27 33.90 -42.77 -34.09
CA ALA A 27 32.53 -42.38 -33.76
C ALA A 27 31.91 -43.41 -32.81
N VAL A 28 31.33 -42.94 -31.71
CA VAL A 28 30.34 -43.68 -30.95
C VAL A 28 29.14 -42.77 -30.78
N ALA A 29 28.07 -43.08 -31.50
CA ALA A 29 26.74 -42.54 -31.20
C ALA A 29 26.26 -43.22 -29.91
N ILE A 30 26.19 -42.45 -28.82
CA ILE A 30 25.51 -42.87 -27.59
C ILE A 30 24.26 -42.01 -27.47
N GLY A 31 23.13 -42.69 -27.35
CA GLY A 31 21.79 -42.13 -27.45
C GLY A 31 21.51 -40.99 -26.49
N LEU A 32 20.71 -40.05 -27.01
CA LEU A 32 19.92 -39.10 -26.25
C LEU A 32 19.14 -39.82 -25.15
N VAL A 33 19.61 -39.68 -23.91
CA VAL A 33 18.72 -39.75 -22.75
C VAL A 33 18.28 -38.31 -22.51
N ALA A 34 17.10 -37.97 -23.04
CA ALA A 34 16.36 -36.81 -22.58
C ALA A 34 15.98 -37.08 -21.12
N LEU A 35 16.84 -36.67 -20.19
CA LEU A 35 16.46 -36.48 -18.81
C LEU A 35 15.47 -35.32 -18.82
N GLY A 36 14.18 -35.66 -18.81
CA GLY A 36 13.14 -34.75 -18.38
C GLY A 36 13.44 -34.36 -16.94
N ALA A 37 14.21 -33.27 -16.78
CA ALA A 37 14.18 -32.50 -15.56
C ALA A 37 12.74 -32.00 -15.47
N GLY A 38 11.98 -32.58 -14.55
CA GLY A 38 10.62 -32.16 -14.30
C GLY A 38 10.59 -30.64 -14.16
N ALA A 39 9.67 -30.00 -14.87
CA ALA A 39 9.23 -28.68 -14.50
C ALA A 39 8.71 -28.81 -13.06
N GLY A 40 9.57 -28.52 -12.08
CA GLY A 40 9.09 -27.99 -10.82
C GLY A 40 8.25 -26.75 -11.12
N PRO A 41 7.41 -26.29 -10.18
CA PRO A 41 6.80 -24.97 -10.36
C PRO A 41 7.93 -24.01 -10.72
N ALA A 42 7.82 -23.33 -11.86
CA ALA A 42 8.80 -22.32 -12.25
C ALA A 42 8.90 -21.39 -11.04
N LEU A 43 10.04 -21.44 -10.35
CA LEU A 43 10.31 -20.50 -9.28
C LEU A 43 10.23 -19.13 -9.96
N ALA A 44 9.41 -18.23 -9.41
CA ALA A 44 9.38 -16.83 -9.82
C ALA A 44 10.82 -16.38 -10.07
N ASP A 45 11.13 -15.94 -11.29
CA ASP A 45 12.50 -15.57 -11.63
C ASP A 45 12.76 -14.19 -11.02
N CYS A 46 13.24 -14.20 -9.78
CA CYS A 46 13.59 -12.97 -9.07
C CYS A 46 14.67 -12.15 -9.80
N GLY A 47 15.32 -12.69 -10.83
CA GLY A 47 16.24 -11.98 -11.71
C GLY A 47 15.56 -11.20 -12.84
N ASP A 48 14.27 -11.45 -13.11
CA ASP A 48 13.56 -10.79 -14.21
C ASP A 48 13.55 -9.27 -14.05
N GLU A 49 13.77 -8.59 -15.17
CA GLU A 49 13.67 -7.14 -15.28
C GLU A 49 12.23 -6.65 -15.04
N PRO A 50 12.03 -5.42 -14.56
CA PRO A 50 10.70 -4.82 -14.43
C PRO A 50 9.93 -4.87 -15.76
N GLY A 51 8.67 -5.29 -15.71
CA GLY A 51 7.82 -5.28 -16.89
C GLY A 51 6.40 -5.79 -16.62
N PRO A 52 5.49 -5.68 -17.61
CA PRO A 52 4.11 -6.12 -17.47
C PRO A 52 4.04 -7.63 -17.21
N GLY A 53 3.26 -8.03 -16.20
CA GLY A 53 3.08 -9.44 -15.84
C GLY A 53 4.31 -10.12 -15.25
N VAL A 54 5.36 -9.37 -14.89
CA VAL A 54 6.55 -9.94 -14.26
C VAL A 54 6.17 -10.70 -12.98
N ASP A 55 6.77 -11.86 -12.77
CA ASP A 55 6.55 -12.68 -11.58
C ASP A 55 7.74 -12.56 -10.62
N TRP A 56 7.55 -11.78 -9.57
CA TRP A 56 8.48 -11.68 -8.44
C TRP A 56 7.86 -12.23 -7.16
N SER A 57 6.90 -13.15 -7.26
CA SER A 57 6.26 -13.76 -6.10
C SER A 57 7.31 -14.37 -5.16
N SER A 58 7.18 -14.08 -3.85
CA SER A 58 8.12 -14.51 -2.81
C SER A 58 9.56 -14.01 -2.96
N CYS A 59 9.83 -13.04 -3.83
CA CYS A 59 11.17 -12.49 -4.03
C CYS A 59 11.55 -11.41 -3.00
N GLN A 60 12.86 -11.21 -2.84
CA GLN A 60 13.44 -10.09 -2.10
C GLN A 60 13.76 -8.96 -3.10
N LYS A 61 12.92 -7.92 -3.16
CA LYS A 61 13.00 -6.80 -4.10
C LYS A 61 13.04 -5.45 -3.35
N ALA A 62 13.92 -5.37 -2.34
CA ALA A 62 14.05 -4.20 -1.48
C ALA A 62 14.97 -3.13 -2.10
N ARG A 63 14.70 -1.85 -1.80
CA ARG A 63 15.52 -0.68 -2.22
C ARG A 63 15.70 -0.57 -3.74
N LEU A 64 14.74 -1.04 -4.51
CA LEU A 64 14.75 -0.80 -5.95
C LEU A 64 14.33 0.64 -6.24
N MET A 65 14.87 1.20 -7.32
CA MET A 65 14.48 2.51 -7.84
C MET A 65 13.91 2.28 -9.23
N ILE A 66 12.60 2.09 -9.30
CA ILE A 66 11.87 1.75 -10.53
C ILE A 66 10.63 2.65 -10.71
N PRO A 67 10.78 3.98 -10.62
CA PRO A 67 9.65 4.89 -10.78
C PRO A 67 9.13 4.88 -12.22
N GLY A 68 7.81 4.98 -12.37
CA GLY A 68 7.15 5.08 -13.68
C GLY A 68 7.14 3.79 -14.51
N GLU A 69 7.63 2.67 -13.98
CA GLU A 69 7.66 1.40 -14.69
C GLU A 69 6.25 0.84 -14.94
N ASP A 70 6.09 0.10 -16.04
CA ASP A 70 4.88 -0.67 -16.30
C ASP A 70 5.03 -2.07 -15.68
N LEU A 71 4.33 -2.27 -14.57
CA LEU A 71 4.25 -3.50 -13.77
C LEU A 71 2.83 -4.06 -13.76
N SER A 72 2.00 -3.68 -14.74
CA SER A 72 0.59 -4.04 -14.78
C SER A 72 0.41 -5.56 -14.84
N GLY A 73 -0.53 -6.08 -14.05
CA GLY A 73 -0.78 -7.51 -13.91
C GLY A 73 0.39 -8.32 -13.33
N GLY A 74 1.44 -7.68 -12.79
CA GLY A 74 2.57 -8.36 -12.17
C GLY A 74 2.15 -9.23 -10.97
N ALA A 75 2.86 -10.33 -10.78
CA ALA A 75 2.69 -11.23 -9.64
C ALA A 75 3.75 -10.90 -8.58
N PHE A 76 3.29 -10.30 -7.50
CA PHE A 76 4.10 -9.81 -6.38
C PHE A 76 3.63 -10.35 -5.03
N ALA A 77 2.94 -11.50 -5.05
CA ALA A 77 2.44 -12.11 -3.84
C ALA A 77 3.63 -12.47 -2.93
N GLU A 78 3.58 -12.06 -1.66
CA GLU A 78 4.64 -12.32 -0.67
C GLU A 78 6.02 -11.71 -1.03
N THR A 79 6.07 -10.74 -1.94
CA THR A 79 7.30 -10.04 -2.30
C THR A 79 7.70 -9.02 -1.24
N TYR A 80 9.00 -8.91 -0.96
CA TYR A 80 9.55 -7.90 -0.04
C TYR A 80 9.99 -6.66 -0.80
N PHE A 81 9.20 -5.58 -0.74
CA PHE A 81 9.47 -4.28 -1.38
C PHE A 81 9.94 -3.20 -0.39
N THR A 82 10.52 -3.58 0.74
CA THR A 82 10.96 -2.61 1.75
C THR A 82 11.84 -1.53 1.15
N SER A 83 11.47 -0.26 1.36
CA SER A 83 12.18 0.92 0.84
C SER A 83 12.33 0.97 -0.68
N THR A 84 11.47 0.30 -1.44
CA THR A 84 11.45 0.37 -2.91
C THR A 84 10.64 1.56 -3.41
N ASP A 85 11.17 2.27 -4.40
CA ASP A 85 10.50 3.37 -5.08
C ASP A 85 9.85 2.88 -6.39
N MET A 86 8.52 2.86 -6.39
CA MET A 86 7.65 2.60 -7.53
C MET A 86 6.74 3.81 -7.81
N ALA A 87 7.17 5.03 -7.44
CA ALA A 87 6.35 6.23 -7.68
C ALA A 87 5.98 6.37 -9.17
N GLY A 88 4.70 6.65 -9.43
CA GLY A 88 4.14 6.78 -10.78
C GLY A 88 4.07 5.49 -11.58
N ALA A 89 4.40 4.33 -11.01
CA ALA A 89 4.36 3.06 -11.72
C ALA A 89 2.92 2.65 -12.08
N ASN A 90 2.77 1.86 -13.14
CA ASN A 90 1.51 1.22 -13.48
C ASN A 90 1.48 -0.19 -12.88
N LEU A 91 0.67 -0.39 -11.85
CA LEU A 91 0.45 -1.65 -11.12
C LEU A 91 -1.02 -2.11 -11.24
N ALA A 92 -1.71 -1.68 -12.29
CA ALA A 92 -3.12 -2.02 -12.48
C ALA A 92 -3.33 -3.54 -12.48
N GLY A 93 -4.23 -4.02 -11.63
CA GLY A 93 -4.53 -5.44 -11.48
C GLY A 93 -3.39 -6.32 -10.97
N ALA A 94 -2.28 -5.74 -10.48
CA ALA A 94 -1.17 -6.51 -9.92
C ALA A 94 -1.58 -7.26 -8.63
N ASP A 95 -0.96 -8.40 -8.38
CA ASP A 95 -1.14 -9.16 -7.14
C ASP A 95 -0.03 -8.84 -6.14
N LEU A 96 -0.31 -7.98 -5.18
CA LEU A 96 0.54 -7.62 -4.04
C LEU A 96 0.08 -8.32 -2.75
N SER A 97 -0.68 -9.41 -2.84
CA SER A 97 -1.22 -10.06 -1.65
C SER A 97 -0.09 -10.56 -0.75
N ARG A 98 -0.18 -10.25 0.55
CA ARG A 98 0.86 -10.56 1.54
C ARG A 98 2.24 -9.95 1.26
N ALA A 99 2.36 -8.98 0.36
CA ALA A 99 3.62 -8.29 0.11
C ALA A 99 4.01 -7.40 1.31
N GLU A 100 5.31 -7.22 1.54
CA GLU A 100 5.85 -6.34 2.58
C GLU A 100 6.28 -5.00 1.95
N LEU A 101 5.60 -3.93 2.35
CA LEU A 101 5.62 -2.60 1.71
C LEU A 101 6.22 -1.51 2.62
N SER A 102 6.83 -1.87 3.74
CA SER A 102 7.37 -0.87 4.68
C SER A 102 8.32 0.11 4.00
N MET A 103 8.05 1.40 4.18
CA MET A 103 8.82 2.51 3.59
C MET A 103 8.89 2.50 2.06
N ALA A 104 8.06 1.69 1.37
CA ALA A 104 7.95 1.72 -0.08
C ALA A 104 7.17 2.95 -0.54
N SER A 105 7.47 3.43 -1.74
CA SER A 105 6.75 4.52 -2.40
C SER A 105 5.97 3.99 -3.59
N PHE A 106 4.66 4.26 -3.55
CA PHE A 106 3.69 4.08 -4.63
C PHE A 106 3.02 5.41 -4.97
N ALA A 107 3.63 6.55 -4.59
CA ALA A 107 3.06 7.87 -4.81
C ALA A 107 2.66 8.06 -6.28
N ALA A 108 1.46 8.56 -6.53
CA ALA A 108 0.88 8.76 -7.86
C ALA A 108 0.83 7.53 -8.79
N SER A 109 0.95 6.31 -8.24
CA SER A 109 0.91 5.07 -9.03
C SER A 109 -0.52 4.68 -9.40
N ASN A 110 -0.66 3.88 -10.46
CA ASN A 110 -1.92 3.25 -10.81
C ASN A 110 -2.01 1.85 -10.18
N LEU A 111 -2.80 1.70 -9.13
CA LEU A 111 -3.11 0.45 -8.41
C LEU A 111 -4.58 0.03 -8.63
N ALA A 112 -5.22 0.50 -9.70
CA ALA A 112 -6.63 0.22 -9.94
C ALA A 112 -6.87 -1.29 -10.03
N GLY A 113 -7.79 -1.79 -9.19
CA GLY A 113 -8.11 -3.22 -9.09
C GLY A 113 -6.98 -4.12 -8.58
N ALA A 114 -5.86 -3.57 -8.08
CA ALA A 114 -4.78 -4.37 -7.52
C ALA A 114 -5.23 -5.15 -6.26
N ASN A 115 -4.61 -6.30 -6.04
CA ASN A 115 -4.85 -7.14 -4.87
C ASN A 115 -3.76 -6.89 -3.83
N LEU A 116 -4.07 -6.16 -2.76
CA LEU A 116 -3.21 -5.96 -1.58
C LEU A 116 -3.75 -6.70 -0.36
N GLU A 117 -4.52 -7.78 -0.54
CA GLU A 117 -5.04 -8.55 0.59
C GLU A 117 -3.92 -9.03 1.52
N LYS A 118 -4.06 -8.68 2.80
CA LYS A 118 -3.06 -8.98 3.84
C LYS A 118 -1.65 -8.48 3.55
N ALA A 119 -1.47 -7.50 2.66
CA ALA A 119 -0.19 -6.82 2.52
C ALA A 119 0.16 -6.13 3.85
N THR A 120 1.43 -6.17 4.22
CA THR A 120 1.95 -5.58 5.45
C THR A 120 2.86 -4.41 5.12
N GLY A 121 2.90 -3.41 6.00
CA GLY A 121 3.77 -2.28 5.82
C GLY A 121 3.58 -1.22 6.87
N SER A 122 4.62 -0.42 7.08
CA SER A 122 4.50 0.83 7.81
C SER A 122 5.17 1.95 7.06
N ARG A 123 4.59 3.16 7.14
CA ARG A 123 5.11 4.35 6.45
C ARG A 123 5.22 4.15 4.94
N THR A 124 4.26 3.44 4.35
CA THR A 124 4.14 3.30 2.90
C THR A 124 3.55 4.58 2.34
N ASP A 125 4.10 5.09 1.23
CA ASP A 125 3.56 6.27 0.56
C ASP A 125 2.66 5.88 -0.59
N LEU A 126 1.35 6.04 -0.44
CA LEU A 126 0.31 5.84 -1.45
C LEU A 126 -0.34 7.18 -1.84
N SER A 127 0.33 8.31 -1.57
CA SER A 127 -0.22 9.64 -1.83
C SER A 127 -0.53 9.83 -3.31
N GLY A 128 -1.75 10.24 -3.63
CA GLY A 128 -2.21 10.47 -5.00
C GLY A 128 -2.35 9.21 -5.86
N ALA A 129 -2.20 8.01 -5.31
CA ALA A 129 -2.35 6.77 -6.06
C ALA A 129 -3.81 6.55 -6.52
N ASP A 130 -4.01 5.97 -7.71
CA ASP A 130 -5.30 5.46 -8.14
C ASP A 130 -5.48 4.03 -7.64
N MET A 131 -6.26 3.85 -6.58
CA MET A 131 -6.55 2.56 -5.94
C MET A 131 -8.03 2.17 -6.09
N ARG A 132 -8.72 2.67 -7.13
CA ARG A 132 -10.14 2.35 -7.35
C ARG A 132 -10.34 0.86 -7.40
N LYS A 133 -11.31 0.36 -6.62
CA LYS A 133 -11.65 -1.07 -6.51
C LYS A 133 -10.47 -1.97 -6.09
N ALA A 134 -9.42 -1.44 -5.48
CA ALA A 134 -8.36 -2.25 -4.91
C ALA A 134 -8.91 -3.15 -3.79
N ARG A 135 -8.36 -4.35 -3.66
CA ARG A 135 -8.71 -5.32 -2.61
C ARG A 135 -7.65 -5.25 -1.52
N MET A 136 -8.04 -4.85 -0.32
CA MET A 136 -7.14 -4.61 0.82
C MET A 136 -7.69 -5.25 2.10
N THR A 137 -8.50 -6.31 1.97
CA THR A 137 -9.05 -7.02 3.14
C THR A 137 -7.93 -7.53 4.02
N GLY A 138 -7.98 -7.14 5.30
CA GLY A 138 -6.95 -7.51 6.29
C GLY A 138 -5.56 -6.95 6.01
N ALA A 139 -5.40 -5.95 5.14
CA ALA A 139 -4.11 -5.28 4.95
C ALA A 139 -3.70 -4.52 6.22
N GLU A 140 -2.40 -4.52 6.54
CA GLU A 140 -1.83 -3.85 7.70
C GLU A 140 -0.87 -2.76 7.23
N LEU A 141 -1.36 -1.54 7.04
CA LEU A 141 -0.60 -0.41 6.49
C LEU A 141 -0.58 0.80 7.44
N SER A 142 -0.37 0.54 8.73
CA SER A 142 -0.34 1.59 9.76
C SER A 142 0.70 2.69 9.47
N ARG A 143 0.37 3.94 9.83
CA ARG A 143 1.23 5.13 9.62
C ARG A 143 1.58 5.41 8.17
N SER A 144 0.75 4.98 7.23
CA SER A 144 0.96 5.20 5.79
C SER A 144 0.26 6.48 5.33
N SER A 145 0.66 6.99 4.17
CA SER A 145 0.01 8.15 3.54
C SER A 145 -0.87 7.70 2.39
N PHE A 146 -2.14 8.07 2.44
CA PHE A 146 -3.13 7.95 1.36
C PHE A 146 -3.63 9.34 0.93
N MET A 147 -2.85 10.40 1.23
CA MET A 147 -3.25 11.77 0.92
C MET A 147 -3.61 11.92 -0.56
N ASN A 148 -4.80 12.45 -0.85
CA ASN A 148 -5.33 12.63 -2.20
C ASN A 148 -5.43 11.34 -3.05
N ALA A 149 -5.34 10.15 -2.45
CA ALA A 149 -5.48 8.90 -3.17
C ALA A 149 -6.95 8.66 -3.58
N ASN A 150 -7.15 7.94 -4.69
CA ASN A 150 -8.48 7.53 -5.14
C ASN A 150 -8.76 6.08 -4.74
N LEU A 151 -9.51 5.89 -3.67
CA LEU A 151 -9.92 4.59 -3.12
C LEU A 151 -11.40 4.29 -3.39
N ALA A 152 -12.02 4.93 -4.40
CA ALA A 152 -13.44 4.75 -4.65
C ALA A 152 -13.78 3.27 -4.92
N GLY A 153 -14.72 2.73 -4.14
CA GLY A 153 -15.13 1.32 -4.19
C GLY A 153 -14.06 0.30 -3.77
N ALA A 154 -12.98 0.72 -3.11
CA ALA A 154 -11.98 -0.19 -2.56
C ALA A 154 -12.55 -0.99 -1.37
N VAL A 155 -12.01 -2.19 -1.14
CA VAL A 155 -12.43 -3.08 -0.04
C VAL A 155 -11.32 -3.18 0.98
N LEU A 156 -11.48 -2.48 2.11
CA LEU A 156 -10.53 -2.40 3.24
C LEU A 156 -11.08 -3.10 4.50
N ALA A 157 -12.05 -4.00 4.35
CA ALA A 157 -12.68 -4.68 5.47
C ALA A 157 -11.65 -5.39 6.37
N GLY A 158 -11.73 -5.15 7.68
CA GLY A 158 -10.83 -5.74 8.68
C GLY A 158 -9.36 -5.32 8.56
N SER A 159 -9.05 -4.24 7.83
CA SER A 159 -7.68 -3.72 7.70
C SER A 159 -7.20 -2.97 8.95
N GLU A 160 -5.88 -2.86 9.11
CA GLU A 160 -5.23 -2.05 10.14
C GLU A 160 -4.54 -0.84 9.51
N MET A 161 -5.15 0.33 9.69
CA MET A 161 -4.71 1.60 9.10
C MET A 161 -4.40 2.66 10.17
N ASN A 162 -4.20 2.25 11.43
CA ASN A 162 -3.97 3.15 12.55
C ASN A 162 -2.92 4.22 12.23
N ARG A 163 -3.23 5.49 12.56
CA ARG A 163 -2.37 6.66 12.37
C ARG A 163 -2.00 6.96 10.90
N SER A 164 -2.77 6.45 9.94
CA SER A 164 -2.58 6.77 8.52
C SER A 164 -3.29 8.06 8.13
N ASP A 165 -2.81 8.68 7.07
CA ASP A 165 -3.31 9.98 6.59
C ASP A 165 -4.14 9.79 5.32
N PHE A 166 -5.44 10.07 5.38
CA PHE A 166 -6.38 10.01 4.26
C PHE A 166 -6.86 11.41 3.84
N ARG A 167 -6.13 12.48 4.18
CA ARG A 167 -6.53 13.85 3.83
C ARG A 167 -6.76 13.99 2.32
N GLY A 168 -7.92 14.55 1.96
CA GLY A 168 -8.30 14.75 0.55
C GLY A 168 -8.55 13.45 -0.25
N ALA A 169 -8.50 12.27 0.37
CA ALA A 169 -8.72 11.00 -0.34
C ALA A 169 -10.17 10.85 -0.80
N ASP A 170 -10.36 10.14 -1.92
CA ASP A 170 -11.69 9.71 -2.37
C ASP A 170 -11.96 8.30 -1.90
N LEU A 171 -12.78 8.14 -0.87
CA LEU A 171 -13.21 6.85 -0.34
C LEU A 171 -14.63 6.51 -0.79
N SER A 172 -15.22 7.22 -1.75
CA SER A 172 -16.65 7.05 -2.11
C SER A 172 -17.01 5.57 -2.35
N GLY A 173 -17.96 5.06 -1.58
CA GLY A 173 -18.42 3.66 -1.64
C GLY A 173 -17.41 2.59 -1.18
N ALA A 174 -16.33 2.98 -0.50
CA ALA A 174 -15.36 2.03 0.06
C ALA A 174 -15.95 1.25 1.25
N ASP A 175 -15.52 -0.01 1.40
CA ASP A 175 -15.86 -0.82 2.57
C ASP A 175 -14.69 -0.82 3.56
N MET A 176 -14.84 -0.10 4.66
CA MET A 176 -13.89 -0.09 5.79
C MET A 176 -14.51 -0.74 7.04
N SER A 177 -15.46 -1.66 6.85
CA SER A 177 -16.10 -2.37 7.95
C SER A 177 -15.07 -3.15 8.78
N LYS A 178 -15.21 -3.13 10.10
CA LYS A 178 -14.32 -3.81 11.05
C LYS A 178 -12.85 -3.38 10.99
N ALA A 179 -12.53 -2.28 10.30
CA ALA A 179 -11.16 -1.80 10.20
C ALA A 179 -10.71 -1.11 11.50
N GLU A 180 -9.42 -1.21 11.81
CA GLU A 180 -8.74 -0.45 12.86
C GLU A 180 -8.23 0.87 12.28
N LEU A 181 -8.96 1.94 12.58
CA LEU A 181 -8.81 3.28 12.02
C LEU A 181 -8.50 4.32 13.12
N ALA A 182 -7.89 3.90 14.23
CA ALA A 182 -7.62 4.80 15.32
C ALA A 182 -6.59 5.86 14.88
N ARG A 183 -6.86 7.14 15.21
CA ARG A 183 -6.00 8.29 14.91
C ARG A 183 -5.74 8.52 13.42
N ILE A 184 -6.62 8.08 12.53
CA ILE A 184 -6.51 8.48 11.12
C ILE A 184 -6.93 9.93 10.92
N ASN A 185 -6.47 10.55 9.84
CA ASN A 185 -6.95 11.86 9.40
C ASN A 185 -7.79 11.71 8.14
N LEU A 186 -9.06 12.12 8.18
CA LEU A 186 -10.01 12.11 7.07
C LEU A 186 -10.43 13.53 6.66
N THR A 187 -9.76 14.59 7.13
CA THR A 187 -10.16 15.95 6.74
C THR A 187 -10.06 16.12 5.23
N GLU A 188 -11.03 16.85 4.66
CA GLU A 188 -11.16 17.05 3.20
C GLU A 188 -11.44 15.77 2.38
N ALA A 189 -11.57 14.58 3.00
CA ALA A 189 -11.86 13.35 2.28
C ALA A 189 -13.32 13.30 1.79
N ARG A 190 -13.52 12.63 0.65
CA ARG A 190 -14.86 12.30 0.13
C ARG A 190 -15.25 10.91 0.59
N ILE A 191 -16.24 10.81 1.48
CA ILE A 191 -16.61 9.54 2.14
C ILE A 191 -18.08 9.13 1.96
N SER A 192 -18.75 9.65 0.92
CA SER A 192 -20.15 9.30 0.63
C SER A 192 -20.29 7.79 0.40
N GLY A 193 -21.22 7.15 1.12
CA GLY A 193 -21.49 5.72 1.00
C GLY A 193 -20.40 4.81 1.58
N VAL A 194 -19.45 5.33 2.36
CA VAL A 194 -18.45 4.50 3.04
C VAL A 194 -19.09 3.67 4.15
N SER A 195 -18.71 2.40 4.24
CA SER A 195 -19.04 1.57 5.40
C SER A 195 -17.93 1.64 6.45
N PHE A 196 -18.23 2.22 7.62
CA PHE A 196 -17.41 2.15 8.83
C PHE A 196 -18.01 1.19 9.85
N SER A 197 -18.90 0.28 9.43
CA SER A 197 -19.62 -0.59 10.37
C SER A 197 -18.65 -1.41 11.21
N TYR A 198 -18.80 -1.36 12.54
CA TYR A 198 -17.94 -2.02 13.52
C TYR A 198 -16.46 -1.64 13.45
N SER A 199 -16.10 -0.52 12.83
CA SER A 199 -14.71 -0.04 12.80
C SER A 199 -14.34 0.68 14.10
N ASN A 200 -13.03 0.80 14.34
CA ASN A 200 -12.50 1.62 15.42
C ASN A 200 -12.00 2.96 14.87
N LEU A 201 -12.76 4.03 15.07
CA LEU A 201 -12.44 5.40 14.69
C LEU A 201 -11.97 6.24 15.89
N SER A 202 -11.47 5.60 16.95
CA SER A 202 -11.07 6.34 18.14
C SER A 202 -9.97 7.35 17.83
N ARG A 203 -10.12 8.58 18.34
CA ARG A 203 -9.17 9.70 18.13
C ARG A 203 -8.93 10.08 16.66
N SER A 204 -9.76 9.64 15.71
CA SER A 204 -9.61 10.06 14.32
C SER A 204 -10.07 11.50 14.12
N ASP A 205 -9.52 12.17 13.10
CA ASP A 205 -9.93 13.51 12.70
C ASP A 205 -10.88 13.45 11.50
N LEU A 206 -12.14 13.85 11.72
CA LEU A 206 -13.19 13.95 10.70
C LEU A 206 -13.78 15.37 10.66
N GLN A 207 -13.04 16.38 11.11
CA GLN A 207 -13.54 17.75 11.17
C GLN A 207 -13.99 18.26 9.79
N GLY A 208 -15.18 18.84 9.74
CA GLY A 208 -15.76 19.41 8.52
C GLY A 208 -16.14 18.42 7.42
N VAL A 209 -16.01 17.11 7.66
CA VAL A 209 -16.28 16.09 6.63
C VAL A 209 -17.79 15.89 6.47
N ASP A 210 -18.25 15.73 5.22
CA ASP A 210 -19.60 15.25 4.92
C ASP A 210 -19.64 13.72 5.06
N LEU A 211 -20.25 13.24 6.15
CA LEU A 211 -20.48 11.81 6.43
C LEU A 211 -21.84 11.35 5.92
N GLY A 212 -22.54 12.13 5.10
CA GLY A 212 -23.83 11.76 4.57
C GLY A 212 -23.78 10.43 3.81
N ASP A 213 -24.71 9.53 4.15
CA ASP A 213 -24.80 8.14 3.68
C ASP A 213 -23.69 7.21 4.16
N ALA A 214 -22.77 7.65 5.03
CA ALA A 214 -21.82 6.74 5.67
C ALA A 214 -22.54 5.85 6.70
N ASP A 215 -22.17 4.57 6.73
CA ASP A 215 -22.66 3.61 7.72
C ASP A 215 -21.72 3.58 8.93
N LEU A 216 -22.21 4.09 10.07
CA LEU A 216 -21.52 4.12 11.36
C LEU A 216 -22.05 3.05 12.33
N THR A 217 -22.79 2.05 11.86
CA THR A 217 -23.36 1.00 12.71
C THR A 217 -22.29 0.33 13.57
N GLY A 218 -22.37 0.49 14.88
CA GLY A 218 -21.47 -0.15 15.83
C GLY A 218 -20.01 0.33 15.78
N SER A 219 -19.70 1.41 15.05
CA SER A 219 -18.36 1.99 15.04
C SER A 219 -18.01 2.62 16.39
N TYR A 220 -16.73 2.58 16.76
CA TYR A 220 -16.25 3.17 18.02
C TYR A 220 -15.68 4.57 17.78
N LEU A 221 -16.39 5.59 18.28
CA LEU A 221 -16.06 7.02 18.06
C LEU A 221 -15.41 7.69 19.26
N PHE A 222 -14.79 6.94 20.17
CA PHE A 222 -14.20 7.53 21.38
C PHE A 222 -13.21 8.64 21.02
N ILE A 223 -13.55 9.86 21.45
CA ILE A 223 -12.86 11.12 21.20
C ILE A 223 -12.49 11.34 19.72
N ALA A 224 -13.27 10.78 18.80
CA ALA A 224 -13.20 11.13 17.39
C ALA A 224 -13.61 12.59 17.20
N ARG A 225 -12.80 13.37 16.47
CA ARG A 225 -13.05 14.79 16.23
C ARG A 225 -14.03 14.92 15.06
N ILE A 226 -15.27 15.29 15.37
CA ILE A 226 -16.37 15.45 14.40
C ILE A 226 -16.91 16.90 14.38
N GLY A 227 -16.11 17.86 14.86
CA GLY A 227 -16.45 19.29 14.83
C GLY A 227 -16.75 19.78 13.41
N GLY A 228 -17.90 20.41 13.21
CA GLY A 228 -18.35 20.89 11.89
C GLY A 228 -18.67 19.81 10.86
N ALA A 229 -18.59 18.53 11.21
CA ALA A 229 -18.91 17.44 10.31
C ALA A 229 -20.43 17.36 10.06
N ASP A 230 -20.82 16.91 8.87
CA ASP A 230 -22.23 16.65 8.53
C ASP A 230 -22.56 15.17 8.69
N LEU A 231 -23.18 14.81 9.81
CA LEU A 231 -23.66 13.46 10.08
C LEU A 231 -25.17 13.31 9.82
N SER A 232 -25.85 14.34 9.31
CA SER A 232 -27.32 14.41 9.27
C SER A 232 -28.00 13.27 8.51
N ARG A 233 -27.27 12.62 7.60
CA ARG A 233 -27.71 11.49 6.76
C ARG A 233 -26.93 10.20 7.01
N THR A 234 -26.17 10.12 8.11
CA THR A 234 -25.47 8.87 8.48
C THR A 234 -26.47 7.78 8.85
N VAL A 235 -26.06 6.54 8.65
CA VAL A 235 -26.81 5.34 9.05
C VAL A 235 -26.14 4.73 10.28
N GLY A 236 -26.94 4.15 11.18
CA GLY A 236 -26.42 3.37 12.30
C GLY A 236 -25.82 4.16 13.47
N LEU A 237 -25.75 5.49 13.36
CA LEU A 237 -25.28 6.35 14.44
C LEU A 237 -26.26 6.35 15.62
N THR A 238 -25.74 6.18 16.82
CA THR A 238 -26.50 6.15 18.07
C THR A 238 -26.11 7.29 19.00
N GLN A 239 -26.97 7.62 19.97
CA GLN A 239 -26.64 8.64 20.97
C GLN A 239 -25.38 8.28 21.77
N GLY A 240 -25.19 7.01 22.14
CA GLY A 240 -23.99 6.58 22.88
C GLY A 240 -22.69 6.76 22.09
N GLN A 241 -22.72 6.66 20.76
CA GLN A 241 -21.57 6.98 19.91
C GLN A 241 -21.31 8.49 19.85
N VAL A 242 -22.36 9.31 19.81
CA VAL A 242 -22.26 10.77 19.87
C VAL A 242 -21.71 11.24 21.21
N ASP A 243 -22.16 10.64 22.32
CA ASP A 243 -21.78 11.00 23.69
C ASP A 243 -20.28 10.85 23.97
N ILE A 244 -19.62 9.92 23.26
CA ILE A 244 -18.18 9.64 23.39
C ILE A 244 -17.33 10.31 22.32
N ALA A 245 -17.93 10.95 21.32
CA ALA A 245 -17.23 11.69 20.27
C ALA A 245 -17.00 13.15 20.66
N CYS A 246 -16.29 13.90 19.83
CA CYS A 246 -15.94 15.31 20.05
C CYS A 246 -16.44 16.18 18.90
N GLY A 247 -17.67 16.70 19.04
CA GLY A 247 -18.27 17.63 18.09
C GLY A 247 -18.23 19.10 18.55
N THR A 248 -18.81 19.97 17.74
CA THR A 248 -18.98 21.41 18.02
C THR A 248 -20.44 21.82 17.74
N ALA A 249 -20.77 23.11 17.92
CA ALA A 249 -22.10 23.62 17.61
C ALA A 249 -22.45 23.53 16.11
N GLU A 250 -21.43 23.46 15.26
CA GLU A 250 -21.55 23.34 13.80
C GLU A 250 -21.73 21.87 13.35
N THR A 251 -21.49 20.90 14.22
CA THR A 251 -21.68 19.48 13.90
C THR A 251 -23.17 19.20 13.66
N ARG A 252 -23.51 18.68 12.47
CA ARG A 252 -24.90 18.39 12.09
C ARG A 252 -25.22 16.95 12.41
N LEU A 253 -26.16 16.71 13.33
CA LEU A 253 -26.57 15.36 13.73
C LEU A 253 -27.84 14.89 13.00
N PRO A 254 -28.07 13.57 12.87
CA PRO A 254 -29.35 13.01 12.47
C PRO A 254 -30.51 13.46 13.38
N PRO A 255 -31.75 13.50 12.86
CA PRO A 255 -32.93 13.75 13.68
C PRO A 255 -33.04 12.78 14.86
N GLY A 256 -33.29 13.31 16.06
CA GLY A 256 -33.45 12.53 17.29
C GLY A 256 -32.18 12.34 18.12
N LEU A 257 -31.01 12.68 17.57
CA LEU A 257 -29.76 12.75 18.33
C LEU A 257 -29.49 14.18 18.79
N THR A 258 -28.84 14.33 19.94
CA THR A 258 -28.55 15.65 20.53
C THR A 258 -27.07 15.78 20.90
N PRO A 259 -26.47 16.96 20.74
CA PRO A 259 -25.12 17.23 21.24
C PRO A 259 -25.06 17.03 22.77
N PRO A 260 -24.09 16.28 23.30
CA PRO A 260 -23.90 16.14 24.74
C PRO A 260 -23.30 17.43 25.34
N PRO A 261 -23.49 17.70 26.65
CA PRO A 261 -22.90 18.84 27.33
C PRO A 261 -21.36 18.84 27.37
N SER A 262 -20.74 17.70 27.06
CA SER A 262 -19.27 17.54 26.98
C SER A 262 -18.66 18.16 25.73
N TRP A 263 -19.48 18.63 24.78
CA TRP A 263 -18.99 19.31 23.58
C TRP A 263 -18.84 20.82 23.79
N PRO A 264 -17.79 21.46 23.21
CA PRO A 264 -16.67 20.83 22.53
C PRO A 264 -15.71 20.16 23.52
N CYS A 265 -15.08 19.07 23.09
CA CYS A 265 -14.00 18.46 23.88
C CYS A 265 -12.81 19.42 24.00
N PRO A 266 -12.04 19.36 25.11
CA PRO A 266 -10.78 20.09 25.20
C PRO A 266 -9.83 19.65 24.10
N GLU A 267 -9.09 20.61 23.54
CA GLU A 267 -7.97 20.32 22.65
C GLU A 267 -6.92 19.56 23.48
N TYR A 268 -6.59 18.34 23.06
CA TYR A 268 -5.47 17.60 23.62
C TYR A 268 -4.25 17.91 22.76
N ASP A 269 -3.20 18.44 23.37
CA ASP A 269 -1.89 18.55 22.71
C ASP A 269 -1.40 17.11 22.43
N ASP A 270 -1.34 16.76 21.15
CA ASP A 270 -0.80 15.48 20.67
C ASP A 270 0.73 15.49 20.77
N ASP A 271 1.28 15.38 21.99
CA ASP A 271 2.70 15.08 22.26
C ASP A 271 3.06 13.61 21.95
#